data_AF-A0A2M7C4J6-F1
#
_entry.id   AF-A0A2M7C4J6-F1
#
_cell.length_a   1.000
_cell.length_b   1.000
_cell.length_c   1.000
_cell.angle_alpha   90.00
_cell.angle_beta   90.00
_cell.angle_gamma   90.00
#
_symmetry.space_group_name_H-M   'P 1'
#
loop_
_entity.id
_entity.type
_entity.pdbx_description
1 polymer ?
#
loop_
_entity_poly.entity_id
_entity_poly.type
_entity_poly.pdbx_seq_one_letter_code
_entity_poly.pdbx_strand_id
1 'polypeptide(L)'
;MNDTIDINENEWRLLQAVESGEASSQRKLAGHLDISLGMVNLCLRRLIKKGYIKTHGLNKRKVKYLLTPKGFTEKMKKTYHYTQKTISELSRIKSNIQNEICAQYLAGQRDFVIAGSGELADLTEIAIKNLKYGDILYKRKEEGSADVLIVAGEKFPLLDIVSKS
;
A
#
# COMPACT_ATOMS: atom_id res chain seq x y z
N MET A 1 -21.56 16.81 -2.57
CA MET A 1 -21.03 15.94 -1.50
C MET A 1 -21.11 14.51 -2.00
N ASN A 2 -19.99 13.95 -2.45
CA ASN A 2 -19.91 12.57 -2.90
C ASN A 2 -19.66 11.71 -1.66
N ASP A 3 -20.69 11.05 -1.15
CA ASP A 3 -20.53 10.00 -0.13
C ASP A 3 -19.82 8.81 -0.80
N THR A 4 -18.49 8.85 -0.86
CA THR A 4 -17.70 7.63 -0.99
C THR A 4 -17.91 6.85 0.30
N ILE A 5 -18.94 6.00 0.30
CA ILE A 5 -19.32 5.13 1.41
C ILE A 5 -18.15 4.18 1.69
N ASP A 6 -17.27 4.57 2.60
CA ASP A 6 -16.04 3.85 2.88
C ASP A 6 -16.34 2.45 3.42
N ILE A 7 -15.67 1.46 2.84
CA ILE A 7 -15.66 0.09 3.33
C ILE A 7 -14.49 0.06 4.31
N ASN A 8 -14.74 -0.08 5.61
CA ASN A 8 -13.63 -0.14 6.57
C ASN A 8 -12.81 -1.44 6.42
N GLU A 9 -11.72 -1.56 7.17
CA GLU A 9 -10.80 -2.68 7.05
C GLU A 9 -11.47 -4.05 7.30
N ASN A 10 -12.32 -4.15 8.32
CA ASN A 10 -13.02 -5.41 8.62
C ASN A 10 -14.07 -5.77 7.56
N GLU A 11 -14.78 -4.78 7.01
CA GLU A 11 -15.71 -4.98 5.89
C GLU A 11 -14.96 -5.38 4.61
N TRP A 12 -13.76 -4.83 4.40
CA TRP A 12 -12.89 -5.15 3.28
C TRP A 12 -12.39 -6.60 3.33
N ARG A 13 -11.78 -6.99 4.46
CA ARG A 13 -11.31 -8.37 4.69
C ARG A 13 -12.45 -9.38 4.59
N LEU A 14 -13.65 -9.01 5.06
CA LEU A 14 -14.85 -9.84 4.94
C LEU A 14 -15.32 -10.01 3.48
N LEU A 15 -15.25 -8.97 2.64
CA LEU A 15 -15.55 -9.09 1.21
C LEU A 15 -14.58 -10.05 0.51
N GLN A 16 -13.29 -10.01 0.86
CA GLN A 16 -12.29 -10.92 0.31
C GLN A 16 -12.57 -12.38 0.69
N ALA A 17 -12.84 -12.64 1.97
CA ALA A 17 -13.14 -13.99 2.46
C ALA A 17 -14.45 -14.57 1.88
N VAL A 18 -15.40 -13.71 1.50
CA VAL A 18 -16.64 -14.12 0.83
C VAL A 18 -16.38 -14.47 -0.64
N GLU A 19 -15.49 -13.74 -1.31
CA GLU A 19 -15.10 -14.02 -2.70
C GLU A 19 -14.30 -15.31 -2.85
N SER A 20 -13.37 -15.59 -1.93
CA SER A 20 -12.55 -16.82 -1.95
C SER A 20 -13.36 -18.10 -1.68
N GLY A 21 -14.65 -17.98 -1.36
CA GLY A 21 -15.54 -19.12 -1.10
C GLY A 21 -15.40 -19.71 0.30
N GLU A 22 -14.60 -19.09 1.17
CA GLU A 22 -14.33 -19.55 2.54
C GLU A 22 -15.50 -19.28 3.51
N ALA A 23 -16.43 -18.40 3.09
CA ALA A 23 -17.59 -17.95 3.85
C ALA A 23 -18.75 -18.96 3.96
N SER A 24 -18.51 -20.11 4.59
CA SER A 24 -19.56 -21.11 4.85
C SER A 24 -20.38 -20.87 6.12
N SER A 25 -19.91 -20.03 7.06
CA SER A 25 -20.69 -19.54 8.20
C SER A 25 -20.07 -18.29 8.84
N GLN A 26 -20.86 -17.54 9.62
CA GLN A 26 -20.36 -16.39 10.39
C GLN A 26 -19.25 -16.78 11.38
N ARG A 27 -19.32 -17.97 11.99
CA ARG A 27 -18.28 -18.46 12.91
C ARG A 27 -16.98 -18.79 12.19
N LYS A 28 -17.05 -19.37 10.99
CA LYS A 28 -15.84 -19.60 10.20
C LYS A 28 -15.20 -18.29 9.77
N LEU A 29 -16.02 -17.32 9.35
CA LEU A 29 -15.55 -15.96 9.04
C LEU A 29 -14.89 -15.30 10.26
N ALA A 30 -15.48 -15.43 11.44
CA ALA A 30 -14.92 -14.91 12.69
C ALA A 30 -13.53 -15.52 12.99
N GLY A 31 -13.42 -16.86 12.90
CA GLY A 31 -12.15 -17.55 13.13
C GLY A 31 -11.09 -17.25 12.07
N HIS A 32 -11.48 -17.16 10.80
CA HIS A 32 -10.54 -16.84 9.71
C HIS A 32 -10.02 -15.40 9.79
N LEU A 33 -10.88 -14.45 10.18
CA LEU A 33 -10.53 -13.03 10.24
C LEU A 33 -9.96 -12.58 11.60
N ASP A 34 -9.96 -13.47 12.59
CA ASP A 34 -9.61 -13.20 13.99
C ASP A 34 -10.38 -12.01 14.58
N ILE A 35 -11.70 -12.01 14.38
CA ILE A 35 -12.62 -10.98 14.90
C ILE A 35 -13.83 -11.60 15.57
N SER A 36 -14.49 -10.84 16.45
CA SER A 36 -15.67 -11.33 17.14
C SER A 36 -16.83 -11.65 16.20
N LEU A 37 -17.66 -12.62 16.57
CA LEU A 37 -18.87 -12.98 15.82
C LEU A 37 -19.84 -11.79 15.68
N GLY A 38 -19.89 -10.92 16.69
CA GLY A 38 -20.65 -9.68 16.66
C GLY A 38 -20.16 -8.71 15.58
N MET A 39 -18.84 -8.57 15.43
CA MET A 39 -18.23 -7.75 14.38
C MET A 39 -18.53 -8.31 12.99
N VAL A 40 -18.40 -9.62 12.80
CA VAL A 40 -18.78 -10.29 11.54
C VAL A 40 -20.24 -10.02 11.19
N ASN A 41 -21.16 -10.19 12.13
CA ASN A 41 -22.58 -9.96 11.91
C ASN A 41 -22.87 -8.49 11.54
N LEU A 42 -22.23 -7.53 12.22
CA LEU A 42 -22.34 -6.11 11.91
C LEU A 42 -21.86 -5.81 10.48
N CYS A 43 -20.65 -6.26 10.13
CA CYS A 43 -20.06 -6.05 8.81
C CYS A 43 -20.91 -6.70 7.71
N LEU A 44 -21.38 -7.95 7.91
CA LEU A 44 -22.27 -8.62 6.96
C LEU A 44 -23.57 -7.85 6.74
N ARG A 45 -24.23 -7.38 7.80
CA ARG A 45 -25.47 -6.59 7.70
C ARG A 45 -25.24 -5.31 6.90
N ARG A 46 -24.12 -4.61 7.14
CA ARG A 46 -23.76 -3.40 6.40
C ARG A 46 -23.48 -3.69 4.94
N LEU A 47 -22.71 -4.74 4.63
CA LEU A 47 -22.39 -5.11 3.25
C LEU A 47 -23.62 -5.62 2.47
N ILE A 48 -24.54 -6.31 3.13
CA ILE A 48 -25.84 -6.69 2.57
C ILE A 48 -26.68 -5.44 2.30
N LYS A 49 -26.77 -4.50 3.26
CA LYS A 49 -27.49 -3.23 3.08
C LYS A 49 -26.91 -2.39 1.93
N LYS A 50 -25.59 -2.40 1.76
CA LYS A 50 -24.89 -1.75 0.62
C LYS A 50 -25.14 -2.46 -0.72
N GLY A 51 -25.64 -3.71 -0.68
CA GLY A 51 -25.88 -4.56 -1.84
C GLY A 51 -24.62 -5.24 -2.37
N TYR A 52 -23.53 -5.28 -1.59
CA TYR A 52 -22.25 -5.87 -1.98
C TYR A 52 -22.21 -7.38 -1.75
N ILE A 53 -22.96 -7.84 -0.75
CA ILE A 53 -23.14 -9.26 -0.44
C ILE A 53 -24.62 -9.62 -0.53
N LYS A 54 -24.93 -10.78 -1.07
CA LYS A 54 -26.24 -11.43 -0.96
C LYS A 54 -26.14 -12.69 -0.11
N THR A 55 -27.21 -12.98 0.62
CA THR A 55 -27.38 -14.25 1.33
C THR A 55 -28.16 -15.22 0.46
N HIS A 56 -27.70 -16.46 0.39
CA HIS A 56 -28.42 -17.56 -0.23
C HIS A 56 -28.64 -18.65 0.81
N GLY A 57 -29.92 -18.91 1.14
CA GLY A 57 -30.28 -19.96 2.08
C GLY A 57 -30.11 -21.32 1.42
N LEU A 58 -29.16 -22.11 1.90
CA LEU A 58 -28.98 -23.49 1.43
C LEU A 58 -29.96 -24.45 2.13
N ASN A 59 -30.36 -24.17 3.38
CA ASN A 59 -31.37 -24.87 4.19
C ASN A 59 -31.71 -24.04 5.45
N LYS A 60 -32.72 -24.44 6.27
CA LYS A 60 -33.12 -23.75 7.53
C LYS A 60 -31.95 -23.41 8.50
N ARG A 61 -30.81 -24.10 8.39
CA ARG A 61 -29.61 -23.91 9.25
C ARG A 61 -28.35 -23.46 8.51
N LYS A 62 -28.36 -23.33 7.17
CA LYS A 62 -27.17 -23.02 6.37
C LYS A 62 -27.42 -21.80 5.47
N VAL A 63 -26.63 -20.75 5.67
CA VAL A 63 -26.63 -19.53 4.85
C VAL A 63 -25.28 -19.44 4.15
N LYS A 64 -25.30 -19.24 2.83
CA LYS A 64 -24.12 -18.93 2.03
C LYS A 64 -24.09 -17.42 1.76
N TYR A 65 -22.91 -16.82 1.85
CA TYR A 65 -22.69 -15.43 1.46
C TYR A 65 -22.09 -15.42 0.06
N LEU A 66 -22.61 -14.56 -0.81
CA LEU A 66 -22.20 -14.44 -2.20
C LEU A 66 -21.87 -12.98 -2.49
N LEU A 67 -20.70 -12.74 -3.11
CA LEU A 67 -20.34 -11.43 -3.63
C LEU A 67 -21.26 -11.09 -4.82
N THR A 68 -21.79 -9.87 -4.85
CA THR A 68 -22.59 -9.39 -5.99
C THR A 68 -21.69 -8.71 -7.04
N PRO A 69 -22.15 -8.54 -8.30
CA PRO A 69 -21.42 -7.74 -9.28
C PRO A 69 -21.12 -6.32 -8.79
N LYS A 70 -22.07 -5.69 -8.07
CA LYS A 70 -21.87 -4.38 -7.43
C LYS A 70 -20.76 -4.44 -6.38
N GLY A 71 -20.75 -5.47 -5.54
CA GLY A 71 -19.69 -5.67 -4.53
C GLY A 71 -18.31 -5.87 -5.17
N PHE A 72 -18.24 -6.61 -6.27
CA PHE A 72 -17.02 -6.79 -7.05
C PHE A 72 -16.51 -5.48 -7.67
N THR A 73 -17.39 -4.69 -8.30
CA THR A 73 -17.03 -3.39 -8.87
C THR A 73 -16.50 -2.42 -7.81
N GLU A 74 -17.19 -2.31 -6.67
CA GLU A 74 -16.75 -1.43 -5.58
C GLU A 74 -15.44 -1.91 -4.95
N LYS A 75 -15.25 -3.23 -4.87
CA LYS A 75 -13.97 -3.81 -4.46
C LYS A 75 -12.83 -3.35 -5.38
N MET A 76 -13.02 -3.50 -6.69
CA MET A 76 -12.03 -3.11 -7.69
C MET A 76 -11.74 -1.62 -7.69
N LYS A 77 -12.76 -0.77 -7.53
CA LYS A 77 -12.57 0.69 -7.37
C LYS A 77 -11.69 1.03 -6.18
N LYS A 78 -11.92 0.41 -5.02
CA LYS A 78 -11.10 0.66 -3.83
C LYS A 78 -9.66 0.20 -4.03
N THR A 79 -9.45 -1.00 -4.58
CA THR A 79 -8.09 -1.49 -4.93
C THR A 79 -7.41 -0.53 -5.89
N TYR A 80 -8.09 -0.13 -6.96
CA TYR A 80 -7.56 0.80 -7.95
C TYR A 80 -7.16 2.14 -7.32
N HIS A 81 -8.04 2.77 -6.54
CA HIS A 81 -7.73 4.04 -5.87
C HIS A 81 -6.56 3.93 -4.90
N TYR A 82 -6.48 2.84 -4.13
CA TYR A 82 -5.36 2.58 -3.24
C TYR A 82 -4.06 2.44 -4.04
N THR A 83 -4.05 1.61 -5.08
CA THR A 83 -2.88 1.42 -5.96
C THR A 83 -2.45 2.73 -6.62
N GLN A 84 -3.40 3.53 -7.13
CA GLN A 84 -3.09 4.84 -7.70
C GLN A 84 -2.45 5.78 -6.67
N LYS A 85 -3.00 5.81 -5.46
CA LYS A 85 -2.45 6.61 -4.35
C LYS A 85 -1.03 6.17 -4.01
N THR A 86 -0.79 4.87 -3.85
CA THR A 86 0.55 4.32 -3.59
C THR A 86 1.52 4.65 -4.73
N ILE A 87 1.13 4.49 -5.99
CA ILE A 87 1.98 4.84 -7.13
C ILE A 87 2.32 6.34 -7.13
N SER A 88 1.34 7.19 -6.83
CA SER A 88 1.56 8.64 -6.71
C SER A 88 2.52 8.98 -5.58
N GLU A 89 2.39 8.33 -4.43
CA GLU A 89 3.28 8.53 -3.28
C GLU A 89 4.71 8.06 -3.59
N LEU A 90 4.88 6.89 -4.20
CA LEU A 90 6.18 6.39 -4.65
C LEU A 90 6.81 7.31 -5.71
N SER A 91 6.01 7.83 -6.64
CA SER A 91 6.47 8.78 -7.66
C SER A 91 6.93 10.10 -7.04
N ARG A 92 6.23 10.58 -6.00
CA ARG A 92 6.63 11.77 -5.23
C ARG A 92 7.94 11.53 -4.48
N ILE A 93 8.04 10.41 -3.75
CA ILE A 93 9.26 10.01 -3.03
C ILE A 93 10.47 9.97 -3.97
N LYS A 94 10.32 9.29 -5.11
CA LYS A 94 11.35 9.22 -6.15
C LYS A 94 11.74 10.60 -6.64
N SER A 95 10.77 11.48 -6.90
CA SER A 95 11.02 12.85 -7.38
C SER A 95 11.80 13.67 -6.35
N ASN A 96 11.45 13.58 -5.07
CA ASN A 96 12.17 14.27 -3.99
C ASN A 96 13.63 13.81 -3.89
N ILE A 97 13.86 12.49 -3.96
CA ILE A 97 15.21 11.93 -3.98
C ILE A 97 15.99 12.44 -5.19
N GLN A 98 15.40 12.39 -6.39
CA GLN A 98 16.04 12.89 -7.61
C GLN A 98 16.36 14.38 -7.52
N ASN A 99 15.47 15.19 -6.96
CA ASN A 99 15.70 16.63 -6.78
C ASN A 99 16.89 16.90 -5.85
N GLU A 100 17.01 16.16 -4.74
CA GLU A 100 18.15 16.29 -3.83
C GLU A 100 19.45 15.88 -4.53
N ILE A 101 19.48 14.76 -5.24
CA ILE A 101 20.66 14.32 -6.01
C ILE A 101 21.04 15.36 -7.08
N CYS A 102 20.05 15.90 -7.80
CA CYS A 102 20.26 16.97 -8.77
C CYS A 102 20.85 18.22 -8.13
N ALA A 103 20.37 18.64 -6.95
CA ALA A 103 20.89 19.79 -6.23
C ALA A 103 22.36 19.59 -5.86
N GLN A 104 22.72 18.41 -5.33
CA GLN A 104 24.10 18.05 -5.01
C GLN A 104 24.97 17.96 -6.27
N TYR A 105 24.42 17.43 -7.36
CA TYR A 105 25.11 17.37 -8.65
C TYR A 105 25.42 18.76 -9.20
N LEU A 106 24.47 19.69 -9.12
CA LEU A 106 24.65 21.09 -9.51
C LEU A 106 25.65 21.81 -8.59
N ALA A 107 25.79 21.39 -7.34
CA ALA A 107 26.83 21.83 -6.41
C ALA A 107 28.22 21.23 -6.70
N GLY A 108 28.37 20.46 -7.79
CA GLY A 108 29.64 19.88 -8.23
C GLY A 108 29.91 18.46 -7.73
N GLN A 109 28.99 17.86 -6.96
CA GLN A 109 29.16 16.50 -6.47
C GLN A 109 28.91 15.48 -7.57
N ARG A 110 29.70 14.43 -7.61
CA ARG A 110 29.58 13.33 -8.59
C ARG A 110 29.50 11.96 -7.94
N ASP A 111 30.07 11.82 -6.75
CA ASP A 111 30.11 10.58 -5.98
C ASP A 111 29.01 10.54 -4.92
N PHE A 112 28.16 9.52 -5.02
CA PHE A 112 27.05 9.27 -4.11
C PHE A 112 27.19 7.87 -3.47
N VAL A 113 26.92 7.73 -2.18
CA VAL A 113 26.87 6.40 -1.53
C VAL A 113 25.52 6.23 -0.87
N ILE A 114 24.82 5.16 -1.23
CA ILE A 114 23.53 4.78 -0.66
C ILE A 114 23.80 3.73 0.42
N ALA A 115 23.63 4.10 1.69
CA ALA A 115 23.81 3.21 2.84
C ALA A 115 22.46 2.80 3.45
N GLY A 116 22.37 1.57 3.98
CA GLY A 116 21.17 0.99 4.60
C GLY A 116 20.64 -0.22 3.82
N SER A 117 19.65 -0.93 4.34
CA SER A 117 19.04 -2.11 3.69
C SER A 117 17.52 -2.02 3.57
N GLY A 118 16.96 -0.83 3.82
CA GLY A 118 15.53 -0.59 3.74
C GLY A 118 15.04 -0.15 2.36
N GLU A 119 13.72 -0.01 2.25
CA GLU A 119 13.02 0.32 1.01
C GLU A 119 13.43 1.68 0.42
N LEU A 120 13.79 2.66 1.26
CA LEU A 120 14.18 3.98 0.77
C LEU A 120 15.53 3.93 0.06
N ALA A 121 16.43 3.08 0.54
CA ALA A 121 17.72 2.91 -0.08
C ALA A 121 17.60 2.22 -1.45
N ASP A 122 16.71 1.23 -1.58
CA ASP A 122 16.41 0.59 -2.86
C ASP A 122 15.74 1.56 -3.85
N LEU A 123 14.77 2.35 -3.37
CA LEU A 123 14.14 3.40 -4.17
C LEU A 123 15.14 4.48 -4.60
N THR A 124 16.12 4.80 -3.78
CA THR A 124 17.19 5.76 -4.11
C THR A 124 18.07 5.23 -5.22
N GLU A 125 18.41 3.94 -5.19
CA GLU A 125 19.17 3.32 -6.27
C GLU A 125 18.40 3.38 -7.59
N ILE A 126 17.10 3.07 -7.57
CA ILE A 126 16.22 3.20 -8.75
C ILE A 126 16.14 4.67 -9.20
N ALA A 127 16.08 5.62 -8.28
CA ALA A 127 16.01 7.04 -8.57
C ALA A 127 17.27 7.53 -9.29
N ILE A 128 18.46 7.17 -8.80
CA ILE A 128 19.75 7.51 -9.40
C ILE A 128 19.90 6.88 -10.78
N LYS A 129 19.60 5.58 -10.94
CA LYS A 129 19.69 4.88 -12.24
C LYS A 129 18.84 5.52 -13.34
N ASN A 130 17.74 6.16 -12.96
CA ASN A 130 16.83 6.80 -13.90
C ASN A 130 17.20 8.26 -14.23
N LEU A 131 18.26 8.80 -13.62
CA LEU A 131 18.80 10.10 -14.00
C LEU A 131 19.62 9.97 -15.30
N LYS A 132 19.59 11.02 -16.13
CA LYS A 132 20.31 11.06 -17.41
C LYS A 132 21.72 11.65 -17.30
N TYR A 133 22.29 11.73 -16.10
CA TYR A 133 23.64 12.26 -15.88
C TYR A 133 24.66 11.12 -16.00
N GLY A 134 25.46 11.15 -17.07
CA GLY A 134 26.39 10.07 -17.41
C GLY A 134 27.65 10.01 -16.56
N ASP A 135 27.94 11.05 -15.78
CA ASP A 135 29.12 11.19 -14.92
C ASP A 135 28.81 11.03 -13.42
N ILE A 136 27.58 10.68 -13.05
CA ILE A 136 27.23 10.31 -11.67
C ILE A 136 27.82 8.94 -11.36
N LEU A 137 28.60 8.87 -10.28
CA LEU A 137 29.11 7.65 -9.70
C LEU A 137 28.33 7.37 -8.43
N TYR A 138 27.83 6.14 -8.27
CA TYR A 138 27.19 5.74 -7.03
C TYR A 138 27.59 4.35 -6.56
N LYS A 139 27.54 4.13 -5.24
CA LYS A 139 27.79 2.82 -4.61
C LYS A 139 26.70 2.47 -3.62
N ARG A 140 26.34 1.19 -3.57
CA ARG A 140 25.43 0.63 -2.56
C ARG A 140 26.25 0.03 -1.42
N LYS A 141 25.89 0.35 -0.18
CA LYS A 141 26.41 -0.31 1.03
C LYS A 141 25.25 -0.75 1.91
N GLU A 142 25.07 -2.05 2.06
CA GLU A 142 24.09 -2.62 3.01
C GLU A 142 24.65 -2.59 4.45
N GLU A 143 25.06 -1.41 4.90
CA GLU A 143 25.71 -1.20 6.19
C GLU A 143 24.95 -0.14 6.97
N GLY A 144 24.58 -0.46 8.22
CA GLY A 144 23.80 0.40 9.10
C GLY A 144 22.30 0.09 9.11
N SER A 145 21.64 0.44 10.23
CA SER A 145 20.21 0.23 10.44
C SER A 145 19.31 1.31 9.85
N ALA A 146 19.90 2.40 9.34
CA ALA A 146 19.17 3.56 8.81
C ALA A 146 19.54 3.81 7.35
N ASP A 147 18.53 4.11 6.54
CA ASP A 147 18.66 4.46 5.14
C ASP A 147 19.16 5.90 4.99
N VAL A 148 20.39 6.06 4.46
CA VAL A 148 21.08 7.35 4.33
C VAL A 148 21.73 7.49 2.96
N LEU A 149 21.68 8.70 2.41
CA LEU A 149 22.46 9.12 1.26
C LEU A 149 23.72 9.83 1.76
N ILE A 150 24.90 9.43 1.28
CA ILE A 150 26.17 10.04 1.66
C ILE A 150 26.73 10.76 0.43
N VAL A 151 27.03 12.05 0.58
CA VAL A 151 27.57 12.91 -0.48
C VAL A 151 28.69 13.75 0.12
N ALA A 152 29.86 13.82 -0.54
CA ALA A 152 31.03 14.54 -0.03
C ALA A 152 31.48 14.16 1.42
N GLY A 153 31.09 12.98 1.91
CA GLY A 153 31.34 12.54 3.29
C GLY A 153 30.27 12.97 4.30
N GLU A 154 29.31 13.80 3.91
CA GLU A 154 28.15 14.18 4.72
C GLU A 154 27.03 13.15 4.58
N LYS A 155 26.30 12.89 5.68
CA LYS A 155 25.19 11.93 5.71
C LYS A 155 23.86 12.67 5.68
N PHE A 156 23.01 12.32 4.72
CA PHE A 156 21.66 12.81 4.56
C PHE A 156 20.68 11.67 4.81
N PRO A 157 19.92 11.69 5.92
CA PRO A 157 18.88 10.69 6.15
C PRO A 157 17.85 10.71 5.02
N LEU A 158 17.61 9.55 4.41
CA LEU A 158 16.65 9.46 3.29
C LEU A 158 15.23 9.79 3.75
N LEU A 159 14.91 9.53 5.02
CA LEU A 159 13.65 9.92 5.64
C LEU A 159 13.43 11.44 5.62
N ASP A 160 14.48 12.24 5.83
CA ASP A 160 14.39 13.70 5.83
C ASP A 160 14.17 14.23 4.40
N ILE A 161 14.84 13.61 3.41
CA ILE A 161 14.71 13.97 2.00
C ILE A 161 13.28 13.73 1.51
N VAL A 162 12.67 12.59 1.87
CA VAL A 162 11.30 12.25 1.44
C VAL A 162 10.23 13.04 2.20
N SER A 163 10.54 13.53 3.39
CA SER A 163 9.61 14.29 4.24
C SER A 163 9.54 15.78 3.88
N LYS A 164 10.50 16.31 3.10
CA LYS A 164 10.43 17.67 2.54
C LYS A 164 9.16 17.79 1.68
N SER A 165 8.20 18.58 2.17
CA SER A 165 6.92 18.89 1.50
C SER A 165 6.97 20.24 0.82
#